data_AF-A0A537R574-F1
#
_entry.id   AF-A0A537R574-F1
#
_cell.length_a   1.000
_cell.length_b   1.000
_cell.length_c   1.000
_cell.angle_alpha   90.00
_cell.angle_beta   90.00
_cell.angle_gamma   90.00
#
_symmetry.space_group_name_H-M   'P 1'
#
loop_
_entity.id
_entity.type
_entity.pdbx_description
1 polymer ?
#
loop_
_entity_poly.entity_id
_entity_poly.type
_entity_poly.pdbx_seq_one_letter_code
_entity_poly.pdbx_strand_id
1 'polypeptide(L)'
;MNSEKPPFDTGDLVVYPTHGVGKIVAIETQEISGHTLSVFVVHFDKDRMTLRVPLAKAKVSGLRRLSSHKEMDAALAKLRGRSRAKRTMWSRRAQEYQAK
;
A
#
# COMPACT_ATOMS: atom_id res chain seq x y z
N MET A 1 20.98 21.72 -3.24
CA MET A 1 20.73 20.28 -3.11
C MET A 1 19.29 20.11 -2.67
N ASN A 2 18.37 19.72 -3.56
CA ASN A 2 16.98 19.52 -3.19
C ASN A 2 16.88 18.22 -2.38
N SER A 3 16.81 18.37 -1.06
CA SER A 3 16.50 17.29 -0.13
C SER A 3 15.01 16.96 -0.27
N GLU A 4 14.61 16.25 -1.31
CA GLU A 4 13.26 15.70 -1.41
C GLU A 4 13.05 14.75 -0.24
N LYS A 5 12.15 15.09 0.68
CA LYS A 5 11.78 14.23 1.79
C LYS A 5 11.19 12.93 1.24
N PRO A 6 11.61 11.75 1.76
CA PRO A 6 11.00 10.49 1.37
C PRO A 6 9.49 10.52 1.68
N PRO A 7 8.67 9.83 0.88
CA PRO A 7 7.20 9.84 1.05
C PRO A 7 6.72 9.20 2.37
N PHE A 8 7.59 8.49 3.06
CA PHE A 8 7.35 7.80 4.33
C PHE A 8 8.59 7.88 5.21
N ASP A 9 8.39 7.80 6.52
CA ASP A 9 9.45 7.83 7.52
C ASP A 9 9.56 6.49 8.27
N THR A 10 10.69 6.29 8.96
CA THR A 10 10.84 5.13 9.85
C THR A 10 9.80 5.19 10.97
N GLY A 11 9.15 4.07 11.22
CA GLY A 11 8.04 3.96 12.18
C GLY A 11 6.65 4.09 11.57
N ASP A 12 6.53 4.60 10.34
CA ASP A 12 5.24 4.71 9.65
C ASP A 12 4.61 3.34 9.41
N LEU A 13 3.30 3.27 9.64
CA LEU A 13 2.47 2.13 9.23
C LEU A 13 2.01 2.32 7.78
N VAL A 14 2.23 1.29 6.97
CA VAL A 14 1.98 1.29 5.54
C VAL A 14 1.20 0.06 5.13
N VAL A 15 0.50 0.15 4.01
CA VAL A 15 -0.20 -0.98 3.38
C VAL A 15 0.53 -1.32 2.09
N TYR A 16 0.87 -2.59 1.92
CA TYR A 16 1.40 -3.13 0.68
C TYR A 16 0.40 -4.13 0.08
N PRO A 17 0.20 -4.15 -1.25
CA PRO A 17 -0.69 -5.13 -1.88
C PRO A 17 -0.35 -6.56 -1.46
N THR A 18 -1.36 -7.41 -1.34
CA THR A 18 -1.24 -8.83 -0.93
C THR A 18 -0.86 -9.06 0.54
N HIS A 19 0.07 -8.27 1.10
CA HIS A 19 0.62 -8.48 2.46
C HIS A 19 -0.07 -7.65 3.56
N GLY A 20 -0.84 -6.62 3.18
CA GLY A 20 -1.60 -5.83 4.13
C GLY A 20 -0.74 -4.84 4.88
N VAL A 21 -0.98 -4.69 6.19
CA VAL A 21 -0.33 -3.67 7.02
C VAL A 21 1.06 -4.13 7.43
N GLY A 22 2.05 -3.26 7.22
CA GLY A 22 3.42 -3.40 7.70
C GLY A 22 3.93 -2.10 8.30
N LYS A 23 5.10 -2.17 8.93
CA LYS A 23 5.78 -1.03 9.55
C LYS A 23 7.12 -0.79 8.88
N ILE A 24 7.43 0.45 8.54
CA ILE A 24 8.77 0.81 8.06
C ILE A 24 9.73 0.75 9.24
N VAL A 25 10.72 -0.13 9.15
CA VAL A 25 11.73 -0.34 10.19
C VAL A 25 12.97 0.49 9.94
N ALA A 26 13.31 0.72 8.67
CA ALA A 26 14.47 1.51 8.27
C ALA A 26 14.34 2.02 6.84
N ILE A 27 15.14 3.04 6.52
CA ILE A 27 15.43 3.48 5.15
C ILE A 27 16.93 3.23 4.95
N GLU A 28 17.28 2.29 4.07
CA GLU A 28 18.65 1.86 3.85
C GLU A 28 19.11 2.26 2.45
N THR A 29 20.42 2.45 2.30
CA THR A 29 21.08 2.57 1.00
C THR A 29 21.89 1.30 0.77
N GLN A 30 21.61 0.58 -0.31
CA GLN A 30 22.26 -0.68 -0.66
C GLN A 30 22.94 -0.56 -2.02
N GLU A 31 24.12 -1.17 -2.16
CA GLU A 31 24.82 -1.29 -3.43
C GLU A 31 24.47 -2.65 -4.06
N ILE A 32 23.82 -2.63 -5.22
CA ILE A 32 23.41 -3.83 -5.96
C ILE A 32 23.97 -3.73 -7.38
N SER A 33 24.87 -4.65 -7.75
CA SER A 33 25.51 -4.67 -9.07
C SER A 33 26.22 -3.35 -9.44
N GLY A 34 26.87 -2.70 -8.46
CA GLY A 34 27.54 -1.40 -8.65
C GLY A 34 26.60 -0.20 -8.72
N HIS A 35 25.30 -0.39 -8.48
CA HIS A 35 24.32 0.68 -8.39
C HIS A 35 23.85 0.91 -6.96
N THR A 36 23.93 2.15 -6.50
CA THR A 36 23.45 2.57 -5.18
C THR A 36 21.93 2.81 -5.21
N LEU A 37 21.17 2.06 -4.42
CA LEU A 37 19.72 2.09 -4.35
C LEU A 37 19.26 2.37 -2.92
N SER A 38 18.45 3.40 -2.73
CA SER A 38 17.73 3.61 -1.48
C SER A 38 16.44 2.78 -1.44
N VAL A 39 16.25 2.03 -0.36
CA VAL A 39 15.15 1.10 -0.14
C VAL A 39 14.45 1.36 1.20
N PHE A 40 13.13 1.22 1.22
CA PHE A 40 12.35 1.08 2.44
C PHE A 40 12.40 -0.37 2.92
N VAL A 41 12.72 -0.57 4.19
CA VAL A 41 12.64 -1.88 4.86
C VAL A 41 11.31 -1.95 5.61
N VAL A 42 10.37 -2.76 5.12
CA VAL A 42 9.03 -2.90 5.70
C VAL A 42 8.89 -4.27 6.34
N HIS A 43 8.52 -4.31 7.62
CA HIS A 43 8.22 -5.54 8.34
C HIS A 43 6.71 -5.79 8.41
N PHE A 44 6.30 -7.02 8.14
CA PHE A 44 4.92 -7.48 8.21
C PHE A 44 4.79 -8.53 9.32
N ASP A 45 4.18 -8.13 10.44
CA ASP A 45 4.07 -8.98 11.63
C ASP A 45 3.30 -10.27 11.35
N LYS A 46 2.24 -10.19 10.54
CA LYS A 46 1.35 -11.31 10.22
C LYS A 46 2.09 -12.44 9.50
N ASP A 47 2.90 -12.09 8.50
CA ASP A 47 3.63 -13.03 7.64
C ASP A 47 5.03 -13.33 8.18
N ARG A 48 5.46 -12.67 9.28
CA ARG A 48 6.83 -12.67 9.80
C ARG A 48 7.87 -12.42 8.71
N MET A 49 7.58 -11.47 7.82
CA MET A 49 8.36 -11.21 6.62
C MET A 49 8.88 -9.77 6.59
N THR A 50 10.07 -9.58 6.04
CA THR A 50 10.63 -8.25 5.77
C THR A 50 10.83 -8.06 4.28
N LEU A 51 10.22 -7.02 3.73
CA LEU A 51 10.26 -6.68 2.30
C LEU A 51 11.04 -5.38 2.08
N ARG A 52 11.86 -5.34 1.03
CA ARG A 52 12.63 -4.16 0.63
C ARG A 52 12.03 -3.53 -0.62
N VAL A 53 11.55 -2.30 -0.52
CA VAL A 53 10.92 -1.57 -1.63
C VAL A 53 11.81 -0.41 -2.05
N PRO A 54 12.32 -0.34 -3.29
CA PRO A 54 13.04 0.82 -3.78
C PRO A 54 12.22 2.10 -3.66
N LEU A 55 12.82 3.18 -3.15
CA LEU A 55 12.14 4.47 -2.93
C LEU A 55 11.45 4.97 -4.21
N ALA A 56 12.15 4.89 -5.34
CA ALA A 56 11.65 5.30 -6.66
C ALA A 56 10.40 4.52 -7.10
N LYS A 57 10.22 3.27 -6.63
CA LYS A 57 9.11 2.39 -7.02
C LYS A 57 8.01 2.33 -5.96
N ALA A 58 8.16 2.98 -4.80
CA ALA A 58 7.19 2.90 -3.71
C ALA A 58 5.75 3.18 -4.15
N LYS A 59 5.51 4.30 -4.85
CA LYS A 59 4.17 4.67 -5.36
C LYS A 59 3.61 3.65 -6.38
N VAL A 60 4.44 3.22 -7.33
CA VAL A 60 4.03 2.32 -8.42
C VAL A 60 3.79 0.89 -7.92
N SER A 61 4.53 0.45 -6.90
CA SER A 61 4.37 -0.85 -6.25
C SER A 61 3.10 -0.96 -5.40
N GLY A 62 2.34 0.13 -5.25
CA GLY A 62 1.11 0.16 -4.47
C GLY A 62 1.31 0.34 -2.97
N LEU A 63 2.53 0.69 -2.51
CA LEU A 63 2.82 1.05 -1.13
C LEU A 63 2.09 2.34 -0.77
N ARG A 64 1.23 2.27 0.25
CA ARG A 64 0.32 3.36 0.64
C ARG A 64 0.34 3.59 2.15
N ARG A 65 -0.04 4.81 2.56
CA ARG A 65 -0.30 5.11 3.99
C ARG A 65 -1.58 4.40 4.43
N LEU A 66 -1.71 4.18 5.74
CA LEU A 66 -2.98 3.79 6.33
C LEU A 66 -4.07 4.84 6.04
N SER A 67 -5.30 4.37 5.88
CA SER A 67 -6.45 5.25 5.75
C SER A 67 -6.65 6.06 7.03
N SER A 68 -6.98 7.33 6.85
CA SER A 68 -7.38 8.21 7.95
C SER A 68 -8.76 7.83 8.50
N HIS A 69 -9.07 8.27 9.72
CA HIS A 69 -10.40 8.13 10.31
C HIS A 69 -11.50 8.69 9.38
N LYS A 70 -11.27 9.86 8.78
CA LYS A 70 -12.21 10.49 7.85
C LYS A 70 -12.50 9.61 6.62
N GLU A 71 -11.48 8.98 6.06
CA GLU A 71 -11.65 8.03 4.94
C GLU A 71 -12.42 6.79 5.38
N MET A 72 -12.16 6.30 6.59
CA MET A 72 -12.87 5.17 7.17
C MET A 72 -14.35 5.49 7.41
N ASP A 73 -14.68 6.67 7.94
CA ASP A 73 -16.05 7.12 8.13
C ASP A 73 -16.80 7.21 6.80
N ALA A 74 -16.15 7.76 5.77
CA ALA A 74 -16.72 7.82 4.42
C ALA A 74 -16.93 6.42 3.82
N ALA A 75 -16.01 5.48 4.06
CA ALA A 75 -16.16 4.09 3.63
C ALA A 75 -17.34 3.41 4.35
N LEU A 76 -17.44 3.56 5.68
CA LEU A 76 -18.54 3.01 6.49
C LEU A 76 -19.89 3.60 6.08
N ALA A 77 -19.96 4.90 5.82
CA ALA A 77 -21.18 5.55 5.35
C ALA A 77 -21.64 4.98 4.00
N LYS A 78 -20.71 4.75 3.06
CA LYS A 78 -21.02 4.10 1.76
C LYS A 78 -21.50 2.65 1.94
N LEU A 79 -20.84 1.88 2.81
CA LEU A 79 -21.19 0.48 3.07
C LEU A 79 -22.55 0.32 3.77
N ARG A 80 -22.92 1.25 4.64
CA ARG A 80 -24.24 1.30 5.31
C ARG A 80 -25.37 1.81 4.41
N GLY A 81 -25.03 2.41 3.27
CA GLY A 81 -26.01 2.91 2.31
C GLY A 81 -26.88 1.80 1.72
N ARG A 82 -28.05 2.17 1.16
CA ARG A 82 -28.94 1.19 0.50
C ARG A 82 -28.23 0.48 -0.64
N SER A 83 -28.21 -0.85 -0.58
CA SER A 83 -27.72 -1.69 -1.67
C SER A 83 -28.57 -1.49 -2.93
N ARG A 84 -27.92 -1.20 -4.06
CA ARG A 84 -28.57 -1.16 -5.37
C ARG A 84 -28.22 -2.43 -6.13
N ALA A 85 -29.16 -3.37 -6.21
CA ALA A 85 -28.98 -4.58 -6.99
C ALA A 85 -28.91 -4.23 -8.49
N LYS A 86 -27.77 -4.47 -9.13
CA LYS A 86 -27.67 -4.43 -10.60
C LYS A 86 -28.29 -5.69 -11.18
N ARG A 87 -29.09 -5.57 -12.24
CA ARG A 87 -29.73 -6.70 -12.96
C ARG A 87 -28.80 -7.41 -13.96
N THR A 88 -27.52 -7.05 -14.02
CA THR A 88 -26.54 -7.68 -14.94
C THR A 88 -26.23 -9.12 -14.54
N MET A 89 -25.94 -9.99 -15.52
CA MET A 89 -25.50 -11.37 -15.25
C MET A 89 -24.26 -11.40 -14.35
N TRP A 90 -24.17 -12.44 -13.50
CA TRP A 90 -23.09 -12.63 -12.53
C TRP A 90 -21.71 -12.58 -13.18
N SER A 91 -21.53 -13.24 -14.33
CA SER A 91 -20.25 -13.27 -15.06
C SER A 91 -19.69 -11.87 -15.31
N ARG A 92 -20.57 -10.93 -15.73
CA ARG A 92 -20.20 -9.53 -15.99
C ARG A 92 -19.84 -8.79 -14.70
N ARG A 93 -20.53 -9.06 -13.59
CA ARG A 93 -20.21 -8.47 -12.28
C ARG A 93 -18.88 -8.99 -11.71
N ALA A 94 -18.62 -10.29 -11.85
CA ALA A 94 -17.38 -10.91 -11.40
C ALA A 94 -16.17 -10.32 -12.15
N GLN A 95 -16.28 -10.16 -13.47
CA GLN A 95 -15.24 -9.51 -14.28
C GLN A 95 -15.05 -8.03 -13.88
N GLU A 96 -16.13 -7.28 -13.63
CA GLU A 96 -16.07 -5.89 -13.14
C GLU A 96 -15.38 -5.76 -11.77
N TYR A 97 -15.56 -6.74 -10.87
CA TYR A 97 -14.93 -6.71 -9.54
C TYR A 97 -13.46 -7.10 -9.57
N GLN A 98 -13.07 -8.03 -10.44
CA GLN A 98 -11.67 -8.46 -10.52
C GLN A 98 -10.76 -7.43 -11.21
N ALA A 99 -11.34 -6.56 -12.04
CA ALA A 99 -10.65 -5.43 -12.64
C ALA A 99 -10.52 -4.20 -11.72
N LYS A 100 -11.14 -4.22 -10.54
CA LYS A 100 -11.11 -3.13 -9.54
C LYS A 100 -10.15 -3.45 -8.40
#